data_AF-A0A957UTW3-F1
#
_entry.id   AF-A0A957UTW3-F1
#
_cell.length_a   1.000
_cell.length_b   1.000
_cell.length_c   1.000
_cell.angle_alpha   90.00
_cell.angle_beta   90.00
_cell.angle_gamma   90.00
#
_symmetry.space_group_name_H-M   'P 1'
#
loop_
_entity.id
_entity.type
_entity.pdbx_description
1 polymer ?
#
loop_
_entity_poly.entity_id
_entity_poly.type
_entity_poly.pdbx_seq_one_letter_code
_entity_poly.pdbx_strand_id
1 'polypeptide(L)'
;VGELFTVSLDDDQKIVFLEAPFDYGRWLVQKALSAHWDGVAWQPLFGEYSLYNDWLWQFGEPAVAAALQDYFQSDAEEDYTLADLERAVVELTQHPVLHRWYTHCRMLLRAVRNDLYMNLDLDDDETLHADFVLREIENWPDMHLLFQGLQTGLQALAAWLHLAGDEHNAHNAALLAHSSMSMPGHENPLMLELFGQGLRGL
;
A
#
# COMPACT_ATOMS: atom_id res chain seq x y z
N VAL A 1 -11.74 -18.11 -0.53
CA VAL A 1 -12.02 -17.26 0.65
C VAL A 1 -11.11 -17.75 1.76
N GLY A 2 -10.30 -16.86 2.32
CA GLY A 2 -9.37 -17.07 3.41
C GLY A 2 -9.89 -16.43 4.69
N GLU A 3 -9.44 -16.90 5.84
CA GLU A 3 -9.87 -16.39 7.14
C GLU A 3 -8.94 -15.28 7.64
N LEU A 4 -9.52 -14.22 8.20
CA LEU A 4 -8.79 -13.15 8.87
C LEU A 4 -8.60 -13.48 10.35
N PHE A 5 -7.37 -13.35 10.83
CA PHE A 5 -7.05 -13.48 12.24
C PHE A 5 -6.29 -12.25 12.71
N THR A 6 -6.72 -11.71 13.85
CA THR A 6 -6.07 -10.56 14.47
C THR A 6 -5.29 -11.03 15.67
N VAL A 7 -3.98 -10.74 15.67
CA VAL A 7 -3.11 -10.96 16.82
C VAL A 7 -2.83 -9.62 17.47
N SER A 8 -3.17 -9.50 18.75
CA SER A 8 -2.74 -8.36 19.57
C SER A 8 -1.28 -8.57 19.97
N LEU A 9 -0.44 -7.58 19.70
CA LEU A 9 0.89 -7.45 20.26
C LEU A 9 0.80 -6.71 21.60
N ASP A 10 1.89 -6.75 22.36
CA ASP A 10 2.10 -5.81 23.48
C ASP A 10 2.05 -4.37 22.94
N ASP A 11 1.48 -3.43 23.70
CA ASP A 11 1.20 -2.01 23.33
C ASP A 11 -0.02 -1.74 22.42
N ASP A 12 -1.12 -2.51 22.55
CA ASP A 12 -2.39 -2.30 21.83
C ASP A 12 -2.30 -2.38 20.28
N GLN A 13 -1.14 -2.75 19.75
CA GLN A 13 -0.94 -2.93 18.33
C GLN A 13 -1.60 -4.23 17.86
N LYS A 14 -2.49 -4.12 16.86
CA LYS A 14 -3.14 -5.27 16.25
C LYS A 14 -2.52 -5.56 14.90
N ILE A 15 -2.09 -6.80 14.69
CA ILE A 15 -1.71 -7.29 13.36
C ILE A 15 -2.86 -8.11 12.82
N VAL A 16 -3.34 -7.75 11.64
CA VAL A 16 -4.30 -8.58 10.90
C VAL A 16 -3.53 -9.44 9.92
N PHE A 17 -3.77 -10.74 9.98
CA PHE A 17 -3.24 -11.72 9.07
C PHE A 17 -4.39 -12.37 8.29
N LEU A 18 -4.06 -12.92 7.13
CA LEU A 18 -4.97 -13.65 6.26
C LEU A 18 -4.40 -15.03 6.01
N GLU A 19 -5.22 -16.05 6.19
CA GLU A 19 -4.95 -17.36 5.63
C GLU A 19 -5.19 -17.29 4.11
N ALA A 20 -4.11 -17.31 3.33
CA ALA A 20 -4.20 -17.24 1.88
C ALA A 20 -3.87 -18.61 1.24
N PRO A 21 -4.42 -18.91 0.05
CA PRO A 21 -4.01 -20.08 -0.71
C PRO A 21 -2.49 -20.09 -0.92
N PHE A 22 -1.85 -21.24 -0.72
CA PHE A 22 -0.40 -21.36 -0.81
C PHE A 22 0.16 -20.89 -2.17
N ASP A 23 -0.52 -21.25 -3.26
CA ASP A 23 -0.13 -20.83 -4.62
C ASP A 23 -0.25 -19.32 -4.84
N TYR A 24 -1.17 -18.64 -4.16
CA TYR A 24 -1.23 -17.18 -4.19
C TYR A 24 0.02 -16.55 -3.55
N GLY A 25 0.45 -17.07 -2.40
CA GLY A 25 1.70 -16.63 -1.76
C GLY A 25 2.93 -16.87 -2.65
N ARG A 26 3.03 -18.06 -3.26
CA ARG A 26 4.12 -18.39 -4.20
C ARG A 26 4.13 -17.47 -5.42
N TRP A 27 2.95 -17.14 -5.96
CA TRP A 27 2.83 -16.22 -7.07
C TRP A 27 3.27 -14.79 -6.72
N LEU A 28 2.93 -14.29 -5.52
CA LEU A 28 3.44 -12.99 -5.06
C LEU A 28 4.97 -12.99 -4.94
N VAL A 29 5.57 -14.07 -4.40
CA VAL A 29 7.02 -14.22 -4.35
C VAL A 29 7.62 -14.26 -5.75
N GLN A 30 7.00 -14.99 -6.69
CA GLN A 30 7.45 -15.04 -8.09
C GLN A 30 7.44 -13.66 -8.75
N LYS A 31 6.38 -12.86 -8.52
CA LYS A 31 6.30 -11.47 -9.00
C LYS A 31 7.40 -10.59 -8.41
N ALA A 32 7.61 -10.67 -7.10
CA ALA A 32 8.67 -9.92 -6.42
C ALA A 32 10.06 -10.29 -6.94
N LEU A 33 10.32 -11.58 -7.19
CA LEU A 33 11.57 -12.04 -7.77
C LEU A 33 11.75 -11.54 -9.20
N SER A 34 10.69 -11.58 -10.01
CA SER A 34 10.75 -11.08 -11.39
C SER A 34 11.11 -9.59 -11.41
N ALA A 35 10.42 -8.79 -10.58
CA ALA A 35 10.73 -7.37 -10.41
C ALA A 35 12.16 -7.11 -9.89
N HIS A 36 12.65 -7.94 -8.96
CA HIS A 36 14.04 -7.87 -8.46
C HIS A 36 15.06 -8.12 -9.57
N TRP A 37 14.79 -9.08 -10.46
CA TRP A 37 15.70 -9.41 -11.57
C TRP A 37 15.62 -8.46 -12.75
N ASP A 38 14.47 -7.84 -12.98
CA ASP A 38 14.29 -6.80 -14.01
C ASP A 38 14.98 -5.47 -13.62
N GLY A 39 15.40 -5.34 -12.36
CA GLY A 39 16.17 -4.20 -11.87
C GLY A 39 17.53 -4.04 -12.57
N VAL A 40 17.92 -2.79 -12.82
CA VAL A 40 19.14 -2.42 -13.60
C VAL A 40 20.45 -2.86 -12.93
N ALA A 41 20.44 -3.10 -11.62
CA ALA A 41 21.62 -3.53 -10.86
C ALA A 41 21.38 -4.86 -10.16
N TRP A 42 22.28 -5.82 -10.36
CA TRP A 42 22.26 -7.09 -9.65
C TRP A 42 22.41 -6.84 -8.14
N GLN A 43 21.44 -7.34 -7.38
CA GLN A 43 21.50 -7.38 -5.92
C GLN A 43 21.30 -8.81 -5.42
N PRO A 44 21.97 -9.23 -4.34
CA PRO A 44 21.74 -10.54 -3.75
C PRO A 44 20.32 -10.63 -3.19
N LEU A 45 19.73 -11.82 -3.27
CA LEU A 45 18.43 -12.09 -2.64
C LEU A 45 18.55 -12.09 -1.12
N PHE A 46 17.44 -11.80 -0.43
CA PHE A 46 17.35 -11.90 1.02
C PHE A 46 17.72 -13.30 1.52
N GLY A 47 18.44 -13.36 2.64
CA GLY A 47 18.98 -14.61 3.18
C GLY A 47 17.90 -15.63 3.52
N GLU A 48 16.78 -15.15 4.06
CA GLU A 48 15.60 -15.94 4.40
C GLU A 48 15.02 -16.64 3.16
N TYR A 49 14.88 -15.93 2.04
CA TYR A 49 14.41 -16.53 0.80
C TYR A 49 15.32 -17.68 0.35
N SER A 50 16.64 -17.50 0.46
CA SER A 50 17.61 -18.53 0.07
C SER A 50 17.46 -19.82 0.88
N LEU A 51 17.01 -19.73 2.14
CA LEU A 51 16.75 -20.89 3.00
C LEU A 51 15.47 -21.64 2.64
N TYR A 52 14.43 -20.93 2.21
CA TYR A 52 13.10 -21.50 1.95
C TYR A 52 12.82 -21.80 0.47
N ASN A 53 13.69 -21.34 -0.44
CA ASN A 53 13.63 -21.53 -1.89
C ASN A 53 13.18 -22.96 -2.27
N ASP A 54 13.93 -23.98 -1.86
CA ASP A 54 13.66 -25.36 -2.30
C ASP A 54 12.25 -25.81 -1.89
N TRP A 55 11.77 -25.33 -0.74
CA TRP A 55 10.45 -25.67 -0.23
C TRP A 55 9.33 -24.93 -0.94
N LEU A 56 9.60 -23.72 -1.44
CA LEU A 56 8.65 -22.92 -2.22
C LEU A 56 8.50 -23.44 -3.65
N TRP A 57 9.56 -23.98 -4.25
CA TRP A 57 9.60 -24.28 -5.69
C TRP A 57 9.61 -25.76 -6.06
N GLN A 58 9.55 -26.68 -5.09
CA GLN A 58 9.38 -28.12 -5.35
C GLN A 58 8.04 -28.50 -6.00
N PHE A 59 7.10 -27.56 -6.11
CA PHE A 59 5.78 -27.74 -6.73
C PHE A 59 5.77 -27.18 -8.16
N GLY A 60 4.72 -27.48 -8.94
CA GLY A 60 4.51 -26.89 -10.27
C GLY A 60 4.32 -25.37 -10.24
N GLU A 61 4.20 -24.73 -11.40
CA GLU A 61 3.94 -23.29 -11.49
C GLU A 61 2.74 -22.86 -10.63
N PRO A 62 2.82 -21.73 -9.91
CA PRO A 62 1.74 -21.32 -9.01
C PRO A 62 0.48 -20.97 -9.80
N ALA A 63 -0.64 -21.62 -9.47
CA ALA A 63 -1.92 -21.38 -10.11
C ALA A 63 -2.78 -20.41 -9.29
N VAL A 64 -3.01 -19.21 -9.81
CA VAL A 64 -3.82 -18.18 -9.14
C VAL A 64 -5.08 -17.90 -9.95
N ALA A 65 -6.22 -17.74 -9.28
CA ALA A 65 -7.49 -17.38 -9.91
C ALA A 65 -7.37 -16.06 -10.68
N ALA A 66 -7.94 -15.99 -11.88
CA ALA A 66 -7.86 -14.81 -12.75
C ALA A 66 -8.29 -13.51 -12.04
N ALA A 67 -9.39 -13.56 -11.29
CA ALA A 67 -9.89 -12.42 -10.52
C ALA A 67 -8.87 -11.81 -9.55
N LEU A 68 -7.94 -12.59 -9.00
CA LEU A 68 -6.88 -12.07 -8.14
C LEU A 68 -5.72 -11.47 -8.93
N GLN A 69 -5.49 -11.96 -10.15
CA GLN A 69 -4.48 -11.42 -11.05
C GLN A 69 -4.91 -10.06 -11.59
N ASP A 70 -6.21 -9.88 -11.83
CA ASP A 70 -6.80 -8.66 -12.37
C ASP A 70 -6.49 -7.43 -11.50
N TYR A 71 -6.43 -7.57 -10.16
CA TYR A 71 -6.05 -6.48 -9.26
C TYR A 71 -4.64 -5.92 -9.51
N PHE A 72 -3.77 -6.67 -10.17
CA PHE A 72 -2.40 -6.24 -10.49
C PHE A 72 -2.23 -5.85 -11.96
N GLN A 73 -3.29 -5.89 -12.76
CA GLN A 73 -3.30 -5.47 -14.15
C GLN A 73 -3.95 -4.08 -14.20
N SER A 74 -3.12 -3.04 -14.28
CA SER A 74 -3.55 -1.64 -14.09
C SER A 74 -4.14 -0.99 -15.36
N ASP A 75 -4.63 -1.79 -16.30
CA ASP A 75 -4.96 -1.31 -17.66
C ASP A 75 -6.43 -0.92 -17.85
N ALA A 76 -7.29 -1.19 -16.86
CA ALA A 76 -8.70 -0.80 -16.93
C ALA A 76 -8.86 0.66 -16.52
N GLU A 77 -9.22 1.54 -17.46
CA GLU A 77 -9.74 2.87 -17.15
C GLU A 77 -11.06 2.71 -16.38
N GLU A 78 -11.02 2.79 -15.05
CA GLU A 78 -12.22 2.93 -14.24
C GLU A 78 -12.64 4.40 -14.21
N ASP A 79 -13.88 4.67 -14.58
CA ASP A 79 -14.48 6.00 -14.46
C ASP A 79 -14.92 6.21 -13.00
N TYR A 80 -14.33 7.20 -12.33
CA TYR A 80 -14.67 7.55 -10.96
C TYR A 80 -14.73 9.04 -10.75
N THR A 81 -15.53 9.45 -9.75
CA THR A 81 -15.60 10.83 -9.31
C THR A 81 -14.73 11.07 -8.08
N LEU A 82 -14.39 12.33 -7.80
CA LEU A 82 -13.69 12.68 -6.56
C LEU A 82 -14.46 12.21 -5.31
N ALA A 83 -15.80 12.32 -5.34
CA ALA A 83 -16.65 11.86 -4.24
C ALA A 83 -16.59 10.33 -4.02
N ASP A 84 -16.35 9.55 -5.09
CA ASP A 84 -16.15 8.11 -4.96
C ASP A 84 -14.82 7.80 -4.26
N LEU A 85 -13.76 8.52 -4.63
CA LEU A 85 -12.46 8.39 -3.98
C LEU A 85 -12.51 8.78 -2.50
N GLU A 86 -13.13 9.92 -2.17
CA GLU A 86 -13.28 10.38 -0.78
C GLU A 86 -14.04 9.36 0.07
N ARG A 87 -15.13 8.80 -0.46
CA ARG A 87 -15.88 7.73 0.20
C ARG A 87 -15.05 6.47 0.39
N ALA A 88 -14.33 6.03 -0.65
CA ALA A 88 -13.46 4.87 -0.58
C ALA A 88 -12.35 5.03 0.48
N VAL A 89 -11.77 6.24 0.61
CA VAL A 89 -10.82 6.57 1.68
C VAL A 89 -11.48 6.43 3.05
N VAL A 90 -12.63 7.07 3.27
CA VAL A 90 -13.33 7.01 4.57
C VAL A 90 -13.64 5.58 4.98
N GLU A 91 -14.05 4.73 4.04
CA GLU A 91 -14.41 3.34 4.32
C GLU A 91 -13.16 2.47 4.54
N LEU A 92 -12.14 2.59 3.69
CA LEU A 92 -10.91 1.78 3.78
C LEU A 92 -10.08 2.13 5.03
N THR A 93 -10.08 3.39 5.44
CA THR A 93 -9.33 3.87 6.62
C THR A 93 -9.92 3.39 7.95
N GLN A 94 -11.21 3.03 7.97
CA GLN A 94 -11.83 2.35 9.10
C GLN A 94 -11.37 0.88 9.23
N HIS A 95 -10.83 0.30 8.16
CA HIS A 95 -10.36 -1.08 8.18
C HIS A 95 -9.05 -1.20 8.98
N PRO A 96 -8.95 -2.15 9.94
CA PRO A 96 -7.78 -2.26 10.82
C PRO A 96 -6.43 -2.43 10.08
N VAL A 97 -6.44 -3.00 8.88
CA VAL A 97 -5.24 -3.22 8.06
C VAL A 97 -4.48 -1.94 7.72
N LEU A 98 -5.17 -0.79 7.64
CA LEU A 98 -4.53 0.49 7.31
C LEU A 98 -3.82 1.16 8.50
N HIS A 99 -3.99 0.68 9.74
CA HIS A 99 -3.30 1.26 10.91
C HIS A 99 -1.76 1.24 10.75
N ARG A 100 -1.23 0.20 10.11
CA ARG A 100 0.21 0.10 9.83
C ARG A 100 0.68 1.11 8.81
N TRP A 101 -0.17 1.50 7.85
CA TRP A 101 0.16 2.47 6.83
C TRP A 101 0.36 3.85 7.46
N TYR A 102 -0.54 4.27 8.34
CA TYR A 102 -0.37 5.50 9.13
C TYR A 102 0.91 5.52 9.95
N THR A 103 1.27 4.38 10.54
CA THR A 103 2.52 4.25 11.30
C THR A 103 3.75 4.46 10.41
N HIS A 104 3.74 3.88 9.20
CA HIS A 104 4.83 4.08 8.23
C HIS A 104 4.90 5.51 7.71
N CYS A 105 3.76 6.12 7.37
CA CYS A 105 3.69 7.53 6.96
C CYS A 105 4.25 8.45 8.05
N ARG A 106 3.92 8.20 9.32
CA ARG A 106 4.48 8.95 10.45
C ARG A 106 6.00 8.77 10.57
N MET A 107 6.51 7.54 10.43
CA MET A 107 7.95 7.29 10.48
C MET A 107 8.68 8.00 9.33
N LEU A 108 8.13 7.96 8.13
CA LEU A 108 8.64 8.68 6.96
C LEU A 108 8.70 10.18 7.24
N LEU A 109 7.58 10.78 7.67
CA LEU A 109 7.50 12.21 7.99
C LEU A 109 8.47 12.63 9.10
N ARG A 110 8.68 11.79 10.13
CA ARG A 110 9.70 12.03 11.15
C ARG A 110 11.11 12.06 10.57
N ALA A 111 11.42 11.12 9.68
CA ALA A 111 12.73 11.01 9.07
C ALA A 111 13.06 12.24 8.19
N VAL A 112 12.06 12.77 7.49
CA VAL A 112 12.25 13.88 6.54
C VAL A 112 11.91 15.26 7.09
N ARG A 113 11.50 15.34 8.37
CA ARG A 113 11.04 16.58 9.00
C ARG A 113 12.01 17.75 8.86
N ASN A 114 13.31 17.48 9.03
CA ASN A 114 14.34 18.51 8.97
C ASN A 114 14.60 19.00 7.56
N ASP A 115 14.47 18.12 6.56
CA ASP A 115 14.71 18.44 5.15
C ASP A 115 13.54 19.23 4.54
N LEU A 116 12.33 19.02 5.05
CA LEU A 116 11.13 19.74 4.63
C LEU A 116 11.01 21.16 5.24
N TYR A 117 12.02 21.65 5.97
CA TYR A 117 12.00 22.95 6.67
C TYR A 117 10.70 23.23 7.44
N MET A 118 10.06 22.17 7.96
CA MET A 118 8.74 22.23 8.58
C MET A 118 8.81 22.89 9.96
N ASN A 119 8.69 24.22 9.99
CA ASN A 119 8.20 24.95 11.16
C ASN A 119 6.67 24.97 11.12
N LEU A 120 6.07 23.77 11.17
CA LEU A 120 4.62 23.64 11.24
C LEU A 120 4.17 24.03 12.64
N ASP A 121 3.38 25.09 12.74
CA ASP A 121 2.52 25.30 13.90
C ASP A 121 1.35 24.32 13.73
N LEU A 122 1.44 23.16 14.40
CA LEU A 122 0.50 22.03 14.23
C LEU A 122 -0.92 22.33 14.74
N ASP A 123 -1.17 23.55 15.22
CA ASP A 123 -2.50 24.05 15.58
C ASP A 123 -3.34 24.51 14.36
N ASP A 124 -2.73 24.60 13.16
CA ASP A 124 -3.38 24.96 11.89
C ASP A 124 -3.82 23.73 11.04
N ASP A 125 -4.72 23.98 10.07
CA ASP A 125 -5.39 23.02 9.18
C ASP A 125 -4.45 21.95 8.57
N GLU A 126 -4.64 20.71 9.02
CA GLU A 126 -3.84 19.54 8.65
C GLU A 126 -3.91 19.19 7.16
N THR A 127 -5.01 19.53 6.50
CA THR A 127 -5.20 19.27 5.07
C THR A 127 -4.28 20.18 4.26
N LEU A 128 -4.17 21.45 4.66
CA LEU A 128 -3.26 22.42 4.05
C LEU A 128 -1.80 22.01 4.27
N HIS A 129 -1.46 21.48 5.44
CA HIS A 129 -0.12 20.97 5.72
C HIS A 129 0.20 19.70 4.92
N ALA A 130 -0.75 18.79 4.77
CA ALA A 130 -0.58 17.60 3.94
C ALA A 130 -0.38 17.96 2.46
N ASP A 131 -1.18 18.89 1.91
CA ASP A 131 -1.00 19.41 0.54
C ASP A 131 0.38 20.02 0.35
N PHE A 132 0.82 20.89 1.28
CA PHE A 132 2.16 21.50 1.23
C PHE A 132 3.27 20.44 1.22
N VAL A 133 3.23 19.49 2.14
CA VAL A 133 4.24 18.43 2.24
C VAL A 133 4.26 17.57 0.98
N LEU A 134 3.09 17.22 0.44
CA LEU A 134 2.99 16.42 -0.78
C LEU A 134 3.55 17.17 -1.98
N ARG A 135 3.27 18.47 -2.13
CA ARG A 135 3.87 19.31 -3.18
C ARG A 135 5.40 19.39 -3.08
N GLU A 136 5.94 19.45 -1.87
CA GLU A 136 7.39 19.45 -1.66
C GLU A 136 8.01 18.09 -2.01
N ILE A 137 7.39 17.00 -1.58
CA ILE A 137 7.83 15.62 -1.88
C ILE A 137 7.72 15.33 -3.39
N GLU A 138 6.75 15.91 -4.08
CA GLU A 138 6.59 15.75 -5.53
C GLU A 138 7.80 16.25 -6.33
N ASN A 139 8.58 17.18 -5.77
CA ASN A 139 9.80 17.67 -6.40
C ASN A 139 11.02 16.77 -6.16
N TRP A 140 10.89 15.66 -5.40
CA TRP A 140 12.03 14.80 -5.07
C TRP A 140 12.36 13.82 -6.21
N PRO A 141 13.67 13.52 -6.43
CA PRO A 141 14.11 12.65 -7.54
C PRO A 141 13.46 11.26 -7.53
N ASP A 142 13.23 10.71 -6.33
CA ASP A 142 12.75 9.34 -6.11
C ASP A 142 11.27 9.28 -5.74
N MET A 143 10.53 10.38 -5.89
CA MET A 143 9.10 10.44 -5.55
C MET A 143 8.29 9.35 -6.27
N HIS A 144 8.59 9.10 -7.54
CA HIS A 144 7.93 8.06 -8.34
C HIS A 144 7.96 6.67 -7.66
N LEU A 145 9.00 6.34 -6.90
CA LEU A 145 9.09 5.08 -6.14
C LEU A 145 8.08 5.01 -4.99
N LEU A 146 7.80 6.13 -4.32
CA LEU A 146 6.80 6.20 -3.27
C LEU A 146 5.41 5.91 -3.83
N PHE A 147 5.05 6.53 -4.95
CA PHE A 147 3.74 6.37 -5.58
C PHE A 147 3.57 4.98 -6.18
N GLN A 148 4.60 4.45 -6.84
CA GLN A 148 4.59 3.07 -7.33
C GLN A 148 4.47 2.06 -6.18
N GLY A 149 5.14 2.33 -5.05
CA GLY A 149 5.03 1.52 -3.84
C GLY A 149 3.62 1.56 -3.23
N LEU A 150 3.00 2.74 -3.16
CA LEU A 150 1.62 2.92 -2.70
C LEU A 150 0.65 2.14 -3.59
N GLN A 151 0.75 2.32 -4.91
CA GLN A 151 -0.08 1.61 -5.87
C GLN A 151 0.04 0.10 -5.69
N THR A 152 1.27 -0.43 -5.68
CA THR A 152 1.54 -1.86 -5.50
C THR A 152 0.97 -2.36 -4.17
N GLY A 153 1.10 -1.56 -3.11
CA GLY A 153 0.54 -1.86 -1.80
C GLY A 153 -0.99 -1.93 -1.80
N LEU A 154 -1.65 -1.01 -2.51
CA LEU A 154 -3.12 -0.97 -2.63
C LEU A 154 -3.65 -2.12 -3.48
N GLN A 155 -2.97 -2.47 -4.58
CA GLN A 155 -3.30 -3.64 -5.39
C GLN A 155 -3.19 -4.94 -4.57
N ALA A 156 -2.10 -5.07 -3.80
CA ALA A 156 -1.91 -6.20 -2.90
C ALA A 156 -2.99 -6.24 -1.80
N LEU A 157 -3.38 -5.08 -1.27
CA LEU A 157 -4.45 -4.95 -0.29
C LEU A 157 -5.82 -5.32 -0.88
N ALA A 158 -6.12 -4.89 -2.11
CA ALA A 158 -7.35 -5.23 -2.82
C ALA A 158 -7.50 -6.75 -2.97
N ALA A 159 -6.44 -7.42 -3.46
CA ALA A 159 -6.42 -8.87 -3.59
C ALA A 159 -6.51 -9.58 -2.22
N TRP A 160 -5.89 -9.01 -1.18
CA TRP A 160 -5.97 -9.53 0.19
C TRP A 160 -7.40 -9.44 0.75
N LEU A 161 -8.08 -8.31 0.56
CA LEU A 161 -9.47 -8.10 1.00
C LEU A 161 -10.44 -8.99 0.22
N HIS A 162 -10.21 -9.17 -1.07
CA HIS A 162 -10.98 -10.10 -1.90
C HIS A 162 -10.84 -11.53 -1.37
N LEU A 163 -9.61 -11.96 -1.06
CA LEU A 163 -9.38 -13.26 -0.47
C LEU A 163 -10.09 -13.40 0.88
N ALA A 164 -10.10 -12.35 1.70
CA ALA A 164 -10.84 -12.30 2.97
C ALA A 164 -12.38 -12.34 2.82
N GLY A 165 -12.90 -12.22 1.59
CA GLY A 165 -14.34 -12.13 1.32
C GLY A 165 -14.92 -10.72 1.54
N ASP A 166 -14.07 -9.71 1.76
CA ASP A 166 -14.48 -8.30 1.84
C ASP A 166 -14.39 -7.65 0.45
N GLU A 167 -15.32 -8.03 -0.42
CA GLU A 167 -15.35 -7.55 -1.81
C GLU A 167 -15.53 -6.04 -1.91
N HIS A 168 -16.25 -5.44 -0.96
CA HIS A 168 -16.50 -4.00 -0.92
C HIS A 168 -15.21 -3.22 -0.68
N ASN A 169 -14.46 -3.55 0.37
CA ASN A 169 -13.18 -2.88 0.61
C ASN A 169 -12.11 -3.30 -0.41
N ALA A 170 -12.20 -4.49 -0.99
CA ALA A 170 -11.34 -4.89 -2.10
C ALA A 170 -11.52 -3.97 -3.31
N HIS A 171 -12.77 -3.66 -3.66
CA HIS A 171 -13.07 -2.69 -4.72
C HIS A 171 -12.56 -1.29 -4.36
N ASN A 172 -12.81 -0.79 -3.15
CA ASN A 172 -12.30 0.51 -2.70
C ASN A 172 -10.77 0.60 -2.78
N ALA A 173 -10.05 -0.45 -2.37
CA ALA A 173 -8.59 -0.49 -2.45
C ALA A 173 -8.10 -0.50 -3.92
N ALA A 174 -8.78 -1.23 -4.81
CA ALA A 174 -8.46 -1.24 -6.24
C ALA A 174 -8.69 0.14 -6.89
N LEU A 175 -9.81 0.78 -6.57
CA LEU A 175 -10.16 2.12 -7.03
C LEU A 175 -9.09 3.15 -6.62
N LEU A 176 -8.67 3.12 -5.35
CA LEU A 176 -7.61 4.00 -4.84
C LEU A 176 -6.23 3.67 -5.44
N ALA A 177 -5.96 2.41 -5.76
CA ALA A 177 -4.76 2.05 -6.49
C ALA A 177 -4.75 2.69 -7.88
N HIS A 178 -5.87 2.65 -8.60
CA HIS A 178 -5.98 3.25 -9.92
C HIS A 178 -5.83 4.78 -9.87
N SER A 179 -6.49 5.45 -8.93
CA SER A 179 -6.41 6.91 -8.80
C SER A 179 -5.00 7.41 -8.48
N SER A 180 -4.15 6.59 -7.85
CA SER A 180 -2.75 6.93 -7.58
C SER A 180 -1.87 7.05 -8.84
N MET A 181 -2.32 6.52 -9.99
CA MET A 181 -1.61 6.64 -11.27
C MET A 181 -2.01 7.86 -12.10
N SER A 182 -3.24 8.35 -11.92
CA SER A 182 -3.86 9.34 -12.79
C SER A 182 -3.94 10.73 -12.17
N MET A 183 -3.65 10.85 -10.88
CA MET A 183 -3.76 12.09 -10.12
C MET A 183 -2.44 12.42 -9.39
N PRO A 184 -2.02 13.70 -9.33
CA PRO A 184 -0.94 14.14 -8.47
C PRO A 184 -1.21 13.79 -7.01
N GLY A 185 -0.17 13.55 -6.21
CA GLY A 185 -0.34 13.16 -4.82
C GLY A 185 -1.01 14.21 -3.96
N HIS A 186 -0.69 15.48 -4.18
CA HIS A 186 -1.32 16.58 -3.46
C HIS A 186 -2.83 16.75 -3.77
N GLU A 187 -3.32 16.16 -4.87
CA GLU A 187 -4.75 16.11 -5.19
C GLU A 187 -5.41 14.78 -4.77
N ASN A 188 -4.61 13.75 -4.49
CA ASN A 188 -5.11 12.41 -4.17
C ASN A 188 -5.66 12.33 -2.74
N PRO A 189 -6.96 12.02 -2.55
CA PRO A 189 -7.59 12.01 -1.22
C PRO A 189 -6.93 11.03 -0.24
N LEU A 190 -6.44 9.88 -0.71
CA LEU A 190 -5.79 8.90 0.16
C LEU A 190 -4.45 9.43 0.65
N MET A 191 -3.67 10.09 -0.21
CA MET A 191 -2.38 10.65 0.17
C MET A 191 -2.55 11.78 1.18
N LEU A 192 -3.51 12.67 0.94
CA LEU A 192 -3.85 13.74 1.88
C LEU A 192 -4.23 13.17 3.25
N GLU A 193 -5.08 12.13 3.30
CA GLU A 193 -5.48 11.49 4.55
C GLU A 193 -4.30 10.79 5.26
N LEU A 194 -3.51 10.00 4.53
CA LEU A 194 -2.35 9.28 5.10
C LEU A 194 -1.31 10.23 5.68
N PHE A 195 -0.99 11.32 4.96
CA PHE A 195 -0.02 12.30 5.40
C PHE A 195 -0.57 13.19 6.52
N GLY A 196 -1.84 13.63 6.42
CA GLY A 196 -2.50 14.40 7.48
C GLY A 196 -2.54 13.64 8.82
N GLN A 197 -2.93 12.36 8.80
CA GLN A 197 -2.89 11.50 9.99
C GLN A 197 -1.46 11.23 10.50
N GLY A 198 -0.48 11.18 9.59
CA GLY A 198 0.93 11.10 9.93
C GLY A 198 1.40 12.33 10.71
N LEU A 199 1.00 13.53 10.27
CA LEU A 199 1.33 14.82 10.89
C LEU A 199 0.71 14.99 12.27
N ARG A 200 -0.55 14.56 12.48
CA ARG A 200 -1.23 14.56 13.81
C ARG A 200 -0.45 13.85 14.92
N GLY A 201 0.41 12.91 14.55
CA GLY A 201 1.18 12.10 15.51
C GLY A 201 2.65 12.51 15.67
N LEU A 202 3.06 13.65 15.11
CA LEU A 202 4.40 14.23 15.27
C LEU A 202 4.50 15.10 16.52
#